data_AF-I0INX3-F1
#
_entry.id   AF-I0INX3-F1
#
_cell.length_a   1.000
_cell.length_b   1.000
_cell.length_c   1.000
_cell.angle_alpha   90.00
_cell.angle_beta   90.00
_cell.angle_gamma   90.00
#
_symmetry.space_group_name_H-M   'P 1'
#
loop_
_entity.id
_entity.type
_entity.pdbx_description
1 polymer ?
#
loop_
_entity_poly.entity_id
_entity_poly.type
_entity_poly.pdbx_seq_one_letter_code
_entity_poly.pdbx_strand_id
1 'polypeptide(L)'
;MNLSPRWVEVLSGAGVQAVHWSTLGAKNATDFEIMAYAGANDYVVITHDLDFGAILAVTHGEKPSVVQIRAQDVSPDAIDRPLSVQRQRLQATSQA
;
A
#
# COMPACT_ATOMS: atom_id res chain seq x y z
N MET A 1 -1.81 13.27 1.58
CA MET A 1 -3.19 13.02 2.05
C MET A 1 -3.29 11.54 2.36
N ASN A 2 -3.84 11.18 3.53
CA ASN A 2 -3.88 9.78 3.95
C ASN A 2 -5.01 9.05 3.23
N LEU A 3 -4.78 7.79 2.88
CA LEU A 3 -5.80 6.94 2.30
C LEU A 3 -6.91 6.71 3.33
N SER A 4 -8.17 6.70 2.86
CA SER A 4 -9.30 6.42 3.73
C SER A 4 -9.28 4.96 4.22
N PRO A 5 -9.71 4.68 5.47
CA PRO A 5 -9.92 3.31 5.95
C PRO A 5 -10.87 2.47 5.07
N ARG A 6 -11.71 3.11 4.24
CA ARG A 6 -12.56 2.44 3.23
C ARG A 6 -11.77 1.54 2.28
N TRP A 7 -10.48 1.79 2.09
CA TRP A 7 -9.60 0.93 1.29
C TRP A 7 -9.51 -0.50 1.84
N VAL A 8 -9.66 -0.70 3.15
CA VAL A 8 -9.65 -2.04 3.76
C VAL A 8 -10.79 -2.90 3.21
N GLU A 9 -11.99 -2.34 3.08
CA GLU A 9 -13.16 -3.04 2.56
C GLU A 9 -12.98 -3.37 1.08
N VAL A 10 -12.47 -2.43 0.28
CA VAL A 10 -12.23 -2.65 -1.16
C VAL A 10 -11.18 -3.73 -1.41
N LEU A 11 -10.07 -3.69 -0.67
CA LEU A 11 -9.03 -4.72 -0.77
C LEU A 11 -9.54 -6.08 -0.29
N SER A 12 -10.29 -6.11 0.82
CA SER A 12 -10.88 -7.34 1.35
C SER A 12 -11.90 -7.95 0.38
N GLY A 13 -12.77 -7.13 -0.22
CA GLY A 13 -13.71 -7.56 -1.25
C GLY A 13 -13.02 -8.09 -2.51
N ALA A 14 -11.77 -7.67 -2.75
CA ALA A 14 -10.90 -8.18 -3.80
C ALA A 14 -10.07 -9.41 -3.39
N GLY A 15 -10.27 -9.97 -2.19
CA GLY A 15 -9.55 -11.13 -1.68
C GLY A 15 -8.17 -10.82 -1.09
N VAL A 16 -7.85 -9.55 -0.86
CA VAL A 16 -6.59 -9.11 -0.25
C VAL A 16 -6.84 -8.76 1.21
N GLN A 17 -6.16 -9.46 2.12
CA GLN A 17 -6.19 -9.09 3.54
C GLN A 17 -5.51 -7.74 3.74
N ALA A 18 -6.23 -6.78 4.32
CA ALA A 18 -5.75 -5.43 4.51
C ALA A 18 -6.14 -4.89 5.88
N VAL A 19 -5.30 -4.00 6.41
CA VAL A 19 -5.52 -3.26 7.65
C VAL A 19 -5.10 -1.82 7.43
N HIS A 20 -5.78 -0.87 8.07
CA HIS A 20 -5.41 0.53 8.00
C HIS A 20 -4.51 0.89 9.17
N TRP A 21 -3.44 1.67 8.96
CA TRP A 21 -2.47 1.98 10.01
C TRP A 21 -3.09 2.50 11.31
N SER A 22 -4.17 3.30 11.21
CA SER A 22 -4.88 3.83 12.38
C SER A 22 -5.45 2.78 13.33
N THR A 23 -5.53 1.50 12.93
CA THR A 23 -5.97 0.39 13.79
C THR A 23 -4.79 -0.40 14.37
N LEU A 24 -3.56 -0.14 13.91
CA LEU A 24 -2.35 -0.83 14.34
C LEU A 24 -1.47 0.02 15.24
N GLY A 25 -1.37 1.33 14.96
CA GLY A 25 -0.42 2.22 15.60
C GLY A 25 -0.91 3.65 15.75
N ALA A 26 -0.01 4.51 16.22
CA ALA A 26 -0.30 5.91 16.47
C ALA A 26 -0.61 6.66 15.17
N LYS A 27 -1.60 7.56 15.20
CA LYS A 27 -2.00 8.37 14.02
C LYS A 27 -0.89 9.29 13.51
N ASN A 28 0.08 9.61 14.37
CA ASN A 28 1.24 10.45 14.09
C ASN A 28 2.53 9.64 13.94
N ALA A 29 2.43 8.32 13.72
CA ALA A 29 3.61 7.52 13.41
C ALA A 29 4.31 8.07 12.18
N THR A 30 5.63 8.08 12.22
CA THR A 30 6.50 8.42 11.11
C THR A 30 6.45 7.34 10.04
N ASP A 31 6.78 7.73 8.81
CA ASP A 31 6.87 6.78 7.70
C ASP A 31 7.87 5.64 7.98
N PHE A 32 8.95 5.94 8.72
CA PHE A 32 9.91 4.93 9.16
C PHE A 32 9.29 3.89 10.11
N GLU A 33 8.46 4.31 11.05
CA GLU A 33 7.77 3.39 11.97
C GLU A 33 6.77 2.50 11.21
N ILE A 34 6.03 3.07 10.26
CA ILE A 34 5.12 2.34 9.39
C ILE A 34 5.89 1.30 8.56
N MET A 35 6.99 1.70 7.94
CA MET A 35 7.84 0.82 7.13
C MET A 35 8.47 -0.28 7.97
N ALA A 36 8.99 0.04 9.16
CA ALA A 36 9.58 -0.95 10.07
C ALA A 36 8.54 -1.99 10.51
N TYR A 37 7.35 -1.54 10.90
CA TYR A 37 6.26 -2.44 11.27
C TYR A 37 5.85 -3.33 10.08
N ALA A 38 5.68 -2.74 8.90
CA ALA A 38 5.30 -3.49 7.72
C ALA A 38 6.37 -4.52 7.30
N GLY A 39 7.65 -4.16 7.37
CA GLY A 39 8.76 -5.06 7.09
C GLY A 39 8.85 -6.23 8.08
N ALA A 40 8.63 -5.97 9.37
CA ALA A 40 8.66 -6.99 10.42
C ALA A 40 7.47 -7.97 10.38
N ASN A 41 6.36 -7.57 9.77
CA ASN A 41 5.12 -8.36 9.71
C ASN A 41 4.75 -8.79 8.28
N ASP A 42 5.69 -8.72 7.34
CA ASP A 42 5.50 -9.11 5.94
C ASP A 42 4.32 -8.41 5.24
N TYR A 43 4.06 -7.15 5.59
CA TYR A 43 3.07 -6.33 4.91
C TYR A 43 3.63 -5.61 3.68
N VAL A 44 2.73 -5.31 2.75
CA VAL A 44 2.93 -4.34 1.67
C VAL A 44 2.29 -3.01 2.09
N VAL A 45 3.02 -1.91 1.95
CA VAL A 45 2.48 -0.58 2.26
C VAL A 45 1.80 0.00 1.02
N ILE A 46 0.53 0.38 1.13
CA ILE A 46 -0.18 1.13 0.10
C ILE A 46 -0.25 2.59 0.55
N THR A 47 0.24 3.51 -0.27
CA THR A 47 0.29 4.94 0.09
C THR A 47 0.03 5.85 -1.11
N HIS A 48 -0.42 7.06 -0.83
CA HIS A 48 -0.44 8.18 -1.79
C HIS A 48 0.69 9.18 -1.53
N ASP A 49 1.42 9.03 -0.44
CA ASP A 49 2.53 9.91 -0.08
C ASP A 49 3.73 9.68 -1.00
N LEU A 50 4.42 10.76 -1.36
CA LEU A 50 5.60 10.75 -2.22
C LEU A 50 6.88 10.39 -1.44
N ASP A 51 6.88 10.59 -0.12
CA ASP A 51 8.09 10.45 0.71
C ASP A 51 8.52 8.99 0.93
N PHE A 52 7.59 8.02 0.79
CA PHE A 52 7.89 6.59 0.90
C PHE A 52 8.83 6.07 -0.21
N GLY A 53 8.84 6.71 -1.39
CA GLY A 53 9.76 6.34 -2.45
C GLY A 53 11.22 6.64 -2.10
N ALA A 54 11.46 7.75 -1.38
CA ALA A 54 12.78 8.09 -0.87
C ALA A 54 13.21 7.12 0.24
N ILE A 55 12.29 6.71 1.10
CA ILE A 55 12.56 5.76 2.19
C ILE A 55 12.95 4.39 1.63
N LEU A 56 12.25 3.90 0.60
CA LEU A 56 12.62 2.65 -0.09
C LEU A 56 14.02 2.69 -0.71
N ALA A 57 14.43 3.84 -1.24
CA ALA A 57 15.76 4.00 -1.82
C ALA A 57 16.85 3.89 -0.74
N VAL A 58 16.58 4.39 0.48
CA VAL A 58 17.48 4.28 1.63
C VAL A 58 17.56 2.83 2.14
N THR A 59 16.45 2.08 2.11
CA THR A 59 16.42 0.66 2.50
C THR A 59 16.92 -0.28 1.41
N HIS A 60 17.50 0.24 0.32
CA HIS A 60 17.98 -0.54 -0.84
C HIS A 60 16.93 -1.50 -1.41
N GLY A 61 15.64 -1.17 -1.25
CA GLY A 61 14.53 -1.98 -1.75
C GLY A 61 14.31 -3.33 -1.07
N GLU A 62 14.85 -3.57 0.13
CA GLU A 62 14.69 -4.86 0.82
C GLU A 62 13.22 -5.14 1.21
N LYS A 63 12.72 -4.50 2.28
CA LYS A 63 11.32 -4.60 2.75
C LYS A 63 10.91 -3.31 3.47
N PRO A 64 9.60 -3.05 3.59
CA PRO A 64 8.48 -3.71 2.92
C PRO A 64 8.39 -3.32 1.43
N SER A 65 7.64 -4.06 0.63
CA SER A 65 7.23 -3.55 -0.70
C SER A 65 6.24 -2.39 -0.54
N VAL A 66 6.31 -1.40 -1.43
CA VAL A 66 5.39 -0.25 -1.42
C VAL A 66 4.64 -0.17 -2.76
N VAL A 67 3.33 0.02 -2.69
CA VAL A 67 2.47 0.34 -3.83
C VAL A 67 2.03 1.80 -3.71
N GLN A 68 2.50 2.63 -4.63
CA GLN A 68 2.13 4.03 -4.68
C GLN A 68 0.93 4.25 -5.60
N ILE A 69 -0.16 4.79 -5.05
CA ILE A 69 -1.33 5.20 -5.83
C ILE A 69 -1.11 6.62 -6.32
N ARG A 70 -1.10 6.83 -7.64
CA ARG A 70 -1.04 8.16 -8.27
C ARG A 70 -2.35 8.44 -9.00
N ALA A 71 -3.24 9.17 -8.33
CA ALA A 71 -4.52 9.61 -8.87
C ALA A 71 -4.86 11.00 -8.32
N GLN A 72 -5.66 11.78 -9.05
CA GLN A 72 -6.21 13.04 -8.55
C GLN A 72 -7.28 12.80 -7.47
N ASP A 73 -8.04 11.71 -7.62
CA ASP A 73 -9.01 11.23 -6.64
C ASP A 73 -8.54 9.87 -6.11
N VAL A 74 -8.25 9.82 -4.82
CA VAL A 74 -7.74 8.63 -4.13
C VAL A 74 -8.84 7.85 -3.39
N SER A 75 -10.11 8.22 -3.60
CA SER A 75 -11.23 7.45 -3.12
C SER A 75 -11.27 6.08 -3.82
N PRO A 76 -11.65 5.01 -3.12
CA PRO A 76 -11.79 3.71 -3.77
C PRO A 76 -12.75 3.74 -4.96
N ASP A 77 -13.80 4.56 -4.87
CA ASP A 77 -14.82 4.74 -5.92
C ASP A 77 -14.22 5.28 -7.24
N ALA A 78 -13.14 6.08 -7.16
CA ALA A 78 -12.45 6.63 -8.33
C ALA A 78 -11.36 5.69 -8.91
N ILE A 79 -10.87 4.72 -8.13
CA ILE A 79 -9.73 3.85 -8.48
C ILE A 79 -10.13 2.38 -8.75
N ASP A 80 -11.43 2.07 -8.74
CA ASP A 80 -11.92 0.70 -8.98
C ASP A 80 -11.52 0.13 -10.38
N ARG A 81 -11.34 1.01 -11.38
CA ARG A 81 -11.06 0.58 -12.76
C ARG A 81 -9.59 0.21 -13.06
N PRO A 82 -8.56 0.95 -12.58
CA PRO A 82 -7.15 0.63 -12.88
C PRO A 82 -6.55 -0.58 -12.14
N LEU A 83 -7.05 -0.94 -10.95
CA LEU A 83 -6.43 -2.00 -10.11
C LEU A 83 -6.68 -3.41 -10.65
N SER A 84 -7.82 -3.62 -11.33
CA SER A 84 -8.12 -4.89 -12.02
C SER A 84 -7.12 -5.21 -13.13
N VAL A 85 -6.56 -4.19 -13.80
CA VAL A 85 -5.61 -4.34 -14.91
C VAL A 85 -4.18 -4.68 -14.43
N GLN A 86 -3.73 -4.10 -13.32
CA GLN A 86 -2.39 -4.43 -12.76
C GLN A 86 -2.31 -5.87 -12.22
N ARG A 87 -3.43 -6.44 -11.76
CA ARG A 87 -3.51 -7.81 -11.25
C ARG A 87 -3.06 -8.88 -12.27
N GLN A 88 -3.37 -8.69 -13.57
CA GLN A 88 -2.96 -9.64 -14.61
C GLN A 88 -1.44 -9.68 -14.83
N ARG A 89 -0.74 -8.55 -14.61
CA ARG A 89 0.71 -8.49 -14.82
C ARG A 89 1.51 -9.13 -13.69
N LEU A 90 1.06 -8.99 -12.43
CA LEU A 90 1.75 -9.60 -11.29
C LEU A 90 1.59 -11.14 -11.26
N GLN A 91 0.47 -11.68 -11.74
CA GLN A 91 0.28 -13.13 -11.87
C GLN A 91 1.12 -13.73 -13.01
N ALA A 92 1.34 -12.99 -14.09
CA ALA A 92 2.18 -13.43 -15.22
C ALA A 92 3.68 -13.52 -14.86
N THR A 93 4.17 -12.64 -13.98
CA THR A 93 5.57 -12.65 -13.54
C THR A 93 5.86 -13.72 -12.47
N SER A 94 4.84 -14.29 -11.82
CA SER A 94 5.01 -15.36 -10.83
C SER A 94 4.98 -16.78 -11.43
N GLN A 95 4.82 -16.91 -12.75
CA GLN A 95 4.81 -18.21 -13.46
C GLN A 95 5.92 -18.33 -14.52
N ALA A 96 6.90 -17.42 -14.54
CA ALA A 96 8.05 -17.46 -15.44
C ALA A 96 9.36 -17.74 -14.69
#